data_AF-A0AAD9F719-F1
#
_entry.id   AF-A0AAD9F719-F1
#
_cell.length_a   1.000
_cell.length_b   1.000
_cell.length_c   1.000
_cell.angle_alpha   90.00
_cell.angle_beta   90.00
_cell.angle_gamma   90.00
#
_symmetry.space_group_name_H-M   'P 1'
#
loop_
_entity.id
_entity.type
_entity.pdbx_description
1 polymer ?
#
loop_
_entity_poly.entity_id
_entity_poly.type
_entity_poly.pdbx_seq_one_letter_code
_entity_poly.pdbx_strand_id
1 'polypeptide(L)'
;MKAELEDMKQEMYQKLSANSALTQAHESRLKEAEELIDEAETVNMAMSDALIKSMKEQRAMQGKLVDLEGRSMRNNMRIYGVPKEKEGNSMSDFVDQLLKTELALLDTNLQIQRAHRALARKPEKNAPPRSIAVNFLEFTTKEMVLRKAWEKKILMEGRRLSFDHDYATEVVLKRKAYVGIKRVLKEKDIRFQTPLDRMRIHWDSGTRTYDSAQDAAQELRRRGFSVEIPDRNASELYPEMERLHQTKTWQRVGERSAGGTETASRVSKKLQEYERIPPETN
;
A
#
# COMPACT_ATOMS: atom_id res chain seq x y z
N MET A 1 -55.10 60.78 5.73
CA MET A 1 -54.60 60.19 6.99
C MET A 1 -55.33 58.90 7.42
N LYS A 2 -56.63 58.88 7.79
CA LYS A 2 -57.31 57.62 8.21
C LYS A 2 -57.45 56.56 7.11
N ALA A 3 -57.83 56.95 5.89
CA ALA A 3 -57.98 56.02 4.77
C ALA A 3 -56.63 55.42 4.32
N GLU A 4 -55.58 56.25 4.24
CA GLU A 4 -54.21 55.81 3.94
C GLU A 4 -53.65 54.86 5.01
N LEU A 5 -54.00 55.06 6.29
CA LEU A 5 -53.62 54.15 7.37
C LEU A 5 -54.30 52.78 7.23
N GLU A 6 -55.57 52.74 6.84
CA GLU A 6 -56.30 51.49 6.67
C GLU A 6 -55.82 50.71 5.42
N ASP A 7 -55.48 51.44 4.35
CA ASP A 7 -54.88 50.86 3.13
C ASP A 7 -53.49 50.26 3.43
N MET A 8 -52.62 51.00 4.13
CA MET A 8 -51.32 50.47 4.59
C MET A 8 -51.48 49.25 5.50
N LYS A 9 -52.49 49.24 6.38
CA LYS A 9 -52.78 48.10 7.25
C LYS A 9 -53.22 46.88 6.44
N GLN A 10 -54.08 47.05 5.43
CA GLN A 10 -54.49 45.97 4.53
C GLN A 10 -53.30 45.43 3.72
N GLU A 11 -52.47 46.31 3.16
CA GLU A 11 -51.25 45.90 2.44
C GLU A 11 -50.28 45.15 3.36
N MET A 12 -50.13 45.59 4.62
CA MET A 12 -49.30 44.92 5.62
C MET A 12 -49.83 43.51 5.95
N TYR A 13 -51.16 43.35 6.11
CA TYR A 13 -51.75 42.02 6.34
C TYR A 13 -51.58 41.09 5.14
N GLN A 14 -51.72 41.61 3.91
CA GLN A 14 -51.49 40.83 2.70
C GLN A 14 -50.03 40.37 2.60
N LYS A 15 -49.06 41.28 2.85
CA LYS A 15 -47.63 40.93 2.89
C LYS A 15 -47.30 39.93 3.99
N LEU A 16 -47.89 40.08 5.18
CA LEU A 16 -47.68 39.15 6.30
C LEU A 16 -48.23 37.76 5.97
N SER A 17 -49.42 37.68 5.34
CA SER A 17 -50.01 36.42 4.88
C SER A 17 -49.16 35.77 3.79
N ALA A 18 -48.69 36.54 2.81
CA ALA A 18 -47.81 36.04 1.75
C ALA A 18 -46.47 35.53 2.30
N ASN A 19 -45.85 36.27 3.23
CA ASN A 19 -44.63 35.83 3.90
C ASN A 19 -44.85 34.56 4.72
N SER A 20 -45.97 34.45 5.45
CA SER A 20 -46.32 33.23 6.18
C SER A 20 -46.45 32.02 5.26
N ALA A 21 -47.10 32.18 4.10
CA ALA A 21 -47.23 31.11 3.11
C ALA A 21 -45.88 30.72 2.50
N LEU A 22 -45.01 31.70 2.24
CA LEU A 22 -43.65 31.46 1.75
C LEU A 22 -42.80 30.70 2.78
N THR A 23 -42.87 31.08 4.06
CA THR A 23 -42.19 30.37 5.15
C THR A 23 -42.65 28.92 5.25
N GLN A 24 -43.95 28.64 5.18
CA GLN A 24 -44.47 27.27 5.18
C GLN A 24 -43.99 26.45 3.96
N ALA A 25 -43.91 27.08 2.79
CA ALA A 25 -43.37 26.44 1.59
C ALA A 25 -41.86 26.15 1.73
N HIS A 26 -41.10 27.06 2.34
CA HIS A 26 -39.69 26.85 2.65
C HIS A 26 -39.47 25.75 3.69
N GLU A 27 -40.26 25.70 4.76
CA GLU A 27 -40.23 24.64 5.78
C GLU A 27 -40.47 23.27 5.15
N SER A 28 -41.45 23.17 4.25
CA SER A 28 -41.76 21.92 3.56
C SER A 28 -40.61 21.45 2.66
N ARG A 29 -40.02 22.37 1.88
CA ARG A 29 -38.85 22.07 1.03
C ARG A 29 -37.60 21.74 1.84
N LEU A 30 -37.42 22.39 2.99
CA LEU A 30 -36.29 22.12 3.89
C LEU A 30 -36.41 20.71 4.47
N LYS A 31 -37.61 20.30 4.89
CA LYS A 31 -37.87 18.96 5.37
C LYS A 31 -37.59 17.89 4.32
N GLU A 32 -38.06 18.09 3.09
CA GLU A 32 -37.75 17.18 1.97
C GLU A 32 -36.24 17.08 1.71
N ALA A 33 -35.52 18.21 1.76
CA ALA A 33 -34.07 18.22 1.59
C ALA A 33 -33.35 17.49 2.73
N GLU A 34 -33.79 17.67 3.98
CA GLU A 34 -33.24 16.96 5.15
C GLU A 34 -33.43 15.45 5.03
N GLU A 35 -34.63 15.00 4.62
CA GLU A 35 -34.91 13.57 4.40
C GLU A 35 -34.01 12.98 3.30
N LEU A 36 -33.84 13.68 2.16
CA LEU A 36 -32.94 13.25 1.09
C LEU A 36 -31.47 13.21 1.53
N ILE A 37 -31.03 14.16 2.36
CA ILE A 37 -29.68 14.18 2.91
C ILE A 37 -29.47 12.98 3.84
N ASP A 38 -30.42 12.71 4.73
CA ASP A 38 -30.35 11.56 5.65
C ASP A 38 -30.28 10.21 4.90
N GLU A 39 -31.07 10.06 3.83
CA GLU A 39 -31.01 8.89 2.95
C GLU A 39 -29.66 8.78 2.24
N ALA A 40 -29.17 9.88 1.65
CA ALA A 40 -27.88 9.92 0.96
C ALA A 40 -26.71 9.63 1.91
N GLU A 41 -26.74 10.16 3.14
CA GLU A 41 -25.75 9.87 4.18
C GLU A 41 -25.75 8.38 4.55
N THR A 42 -26.93 7.79 4.74
CA THR A 42 -27.06 6.36 5.06
C THR A 42 -26.48 5.48 3.96
N VAL A 43 -26.78 5.79 2.69
CA VAL A 43 -26.23 5.07 1.53
C VAL A 43 -24.71 5.26 1.43
N ASN A 44 -24.21 6.49 1.63
CA ASN A 44 -22.79 6.78 1.59
C ASN A 44 -22.01 6.05 2.69
N MET A 45 -22.56 5.95 3.91
CA MET A 45 -21.95 5.19 5.01
C MET A 45 -21.87 3.69 4.65
N ALA A 46 -22.97 3.11 4.17
CA ALA A 46 -23.01 1.70 3.76
C ALA A 46 -22.04 1.42 2.59
N MET A 47 -21.95 2.32 1.63
CA MET A 47 -21.01 2.24 0.51
C MET A 47 -19.56 2.30 0.98
N SER A 48 -19.24 3.23 1.89
CA SER A 48 -17.89 3.35 2.48
C SER A 48 -17.48 2.07 3.22
N ASP A 49 -18.38 1.48 3.99
CA ASP A 49 -18.14 0.21 4.68
C ASP A 49 -17.92 -0.95 3.71
N ALA A 50 -18.74 -1.04 2.66
CA ALA A 50 -18.58 -2.05 1.61
C ALA A 50 -17.23 -1.92 0.88
N LEU A 51 -16.81 -0.68 0.55
CA LEU A 51 -15.52 -0.40 -0.07
C LEU A 51 -14.35 -0.81 0.83
N ILE A 52 -14.39 -0.45 2.12
CA ILE A 52 -13.35 -0.84 3.08
C ILE A 52 -13.26 -2.36 3.19
N LYS A 53 -14.40 -3.06 3.25
CA LYS A 53 -14.44 -4.52 3.28
C LYS A 53 -13.82 -5.12 2.02
N SER A 54 -14.21 -4.62 0.84
CA SER A 54 -13.68 -5.07 -0.45
C SER A 54 -12.16 -4.86 -0.55
N MET A 55 -11.65 -3.69 -0.14
CA MET A 55 -10.22 -3.42 -0.13
C MET A 55 -9.44 -4.35 0.82
N LYS A 56 -10.00 -4.67 1.99
CA LYS A 56 -9.40 -5.65 2.91
C LYS A 56 -9.33 -7.05 2.29
N GLU A 57 -10.39 -7.49 1.62
CA GLU A 57 -10.43 -8.78 0.91
C GLU A 57 -9.44 -8.81 -0.25
N GLN A 58 -9.35 -7.73 -1.04
CA GLN A 58 -8.36 -7.58 -2.10
C GLN A 58 -6.93 -7.71 -1.57
N ARG A 59 -6.61 -7.06 -0.44
CA ARG A 59 -5.29 -7.18 0.20
C ARG A 59 -5.01 -8.62 0.65
N ALA A 60 -5.99 -9.29 1.23
CA ALA A 60 -5.84 -10.68 1.64
C ALA A 60 -5.63 -11.62 0.44
N MET A 61 -6.33 -11.38 -0.68
CA MET A 61 -6.15 -12.13 -1.93
C MET A 61 -4.77 -11.88 -2.53
N GLN A 62 -4.31 -10.63 -2.60
CA GLN A 62 -2.97 -10.28 -3.09
C GLN A 62 -1.88 -11.01 -2.28
N GLY A 63 -1.99 -11.00 -0.94
CA GLY A 63 -1.05 -11.74 -0.09
C GLY A 63 -1.03 -13.25 -0.38
N LYS A 64 -2.19 -13.86 -0.64
CA LYS A 64 -2.27 -15.28 -1.04
C LYS A 64 -1.65 -15.53 -2.41
N LEU A 65 -1.86 -14.64 -3.38
CA LEU A 65 -1.25 -14.76 -4.71
C LEU A 65 0.27 -14.71 -4.63
N VAL A 66 0.83 -13.79 -3.84
CA VAL A 66 2.27 -13.68 -3.64
C VAL A 66 2.86 -14.93 -2.97
N ASP A 67 2.17 -15.51 -1.98
CA ASP A 67 2.60 -16.77 -1.36
C ASP A 67 2.56 -17.94 -2.36
N LEU A 68 1.52 -18.03 -3.20
CA LEU A 68 1.41 -19.05 -4.24
C LEU A 68 2.52 -18.92 -5.30
N GLU A 69 2.76 -17.69 -5.78
CA GLU A 69 3.89 -17.41 -6.67
C GLU A 69 5.21 -17.80 -6.02
N GLY A 70 5.44 -17.37 -4.78
CA GLY A 70 6.65 -17.68 -4.03
C GLY A 70 6.87 -19.19 -3.87
N ARG A 71 5.81 -19.96 -3.61
CA ARG A 71 5.85 -21.44 -3.53
C ARG A 71 6.20 -22.07 -4.86
N SER A 72 5.58 -21.62 -5.94
CA SER A 72 5.84 -22.12 -7.30
C SER A 72 7.28 -21.85 -7.73
N MET A 73 7.87 -20.73 -7.28
CA MET A 73 9.23 -20.31 -7.64
C MET A 73 10.31 -20.84 -6.71
N ARG A 74 9.99 -21.63 -5.67
CA ARG A 74 11.00 -22.13 -4.70
C ARG A 74 12.14 -22.92 -5.33
N ASN A 75 11.85 -23.66 -6.39
CA ASN A 75 12.85 -24.45 -7.09
C ASN A 75 13.53 -23.68 -8.22
N ASN A 76 13.20 -22.39 -8.38
CA ASN A 76 13.73 -21.56 -9.45
C ASN A 76 14.93 -20.73 -8.97
N MET A 77 15.91 -20.61 -9.86
CA MET A 77 17.06 -19.73 -9.74
C MET A 77 17.10 -18.80 -10.95
N ARG A 78 17.66 -17.61 -10.78
CA ARG A 78 17.85 -16.66 -11.86
C ARG A 78 19.33 -16.32 -12.06
N ILE A 79 19.78 -16.39 -13.30
CA ILE A 79 21.14 -16.06 -13.73
C ILE A 79 21.11 -14.73 -14.49
N TYR A 80 21.96 -13.80 -14.10
CA TYR A 80 22.09 -12.48 -14.70
C TYR A 80 23.46 -12.31 -15.37
N GLY A 81 23.51 -11.54 -16.45
CA GLY A 81 24.77 -11.15 -17.11
C GLY A 81 25.22 -12.06 -18.25
N VAL A 82 24.50 -13.13 -18.55
CA VAL A 82 24.84 -14.06 -19.65
C VAL A 82 24.64 -13.35 -21.01
N PRO A 83 25.70 -13.19 -21.83
CA PRO A 83 25.60 -12.60 -23.17
C PRO A 83 24.60 -13.36 -24.06
N LYS A 84 23.99 -12.65 -25.00
CA LYS A 84 23.06 -13.26 -25.97
C LYS A 84 23.82 -14.20 -26.92
N GLU A 85 23.14 -15.20 -27.48
CA GLU A 85 23.65 -16.07 -28.57
C GLU A 85 24.73 -17.09 -28.15
N LYS A 86 25.07 -17.18 -26.85
CA LYS A 86 25.99 -18.21 -26.31
C LYS A 86 25.33 -19.52 -25.91
N GLU A 87 24.02 -19.59 -26.08
CA GLU A 87 23.12 -20.57 -25.48
C GLU A 87 23.06 -21.87 -26.28
N GLY A 88 23.58 -21.86 -27.52
CA GLY A 88 23.47 -22.98 -28.45
C GLY A 88 22.01 -23.32 -28.76
N ASN A 89 21.76 -24.61 -29.01
CA ASN A 89 20.43 -25.13 -29.37
C ASN A 89 19.53 -25.42 -28.16
N SER A 90 20.13 -25.68 -26.99
CA SER A 90 19.40 -26.09 -25.78
C SER A 90 19.86 -25.27 -24.59
N MET A 91 18.92 -24.49 -24.04
CA MET A 91 19.21 -23.63 -22.90
C MET A 91 19.52 -24.43 -21.63
N SER A 92 18.85 -25.57 -21.44
CA SER A 92 19.09 -26.43 -20.29
C SER A 92 20.51 -27.00 -20.30
N ASP A 93 20.99 -27.46 -21.47
CA ASP A 93 22.32 -28.05 -21.61
C ASP A 93 23.42 -26.99 -21.41
N PHE A 94 23.22 -25.79 -21.95
CA PHE A 94 24.12 -24.66 -21.71
C PHE A 94 24.24 -24.34 -20.21
N VAL A 95 23.10 -24.25 -19.51
CA VAL A 95 23.10 -23.94 -18.07
C VAL A 95 23.75 -25.07 -17.28
N ASP A 96 23.46 -26.33 -17.60
CA ASP A 96 24.06 -27.49 -16.94
C ASP A 96 25.59 -27.47 -17.09
N GLN A 97 26.10 -27.30 -18.31
CA GLN A 97 27.54 -27.20 -18.58
C GLN A 97 28.19 -26.01 -17.88
N LEU A 98 27.56 -24.84 -17.91
CA LEU A 98 28.06 -23.63 -17.26
C LEU A 98 28.20 -23.86 -15.75
N LEU A 99 27.16 -24.37 -15.10
CA LEU A 99 27.17 -24.61 -13.65
C LEU A 99 28.17 -25.70 -13.27
N LYS A 100 28.25 -26.80 -14.03
CA LYS A 100 29.19 -27.89 -13.77
C LYS A 100 30.64 -27.43 -13.86
N THR A 101 30.97 -26.66 -14.89
CA THR A 101 32.32 -26.15 -15.13
C THR A 101 32.70 -25.11 -14.09
N GLU A 102 31.84 -24.13 -13.84
CA GLU A 102 32.18 -22.99 -12.99
C GLU A 102 32.16 -23.32 -11.49
N LEU A 103 31.33 -24.28 -11.07
CA LEU A 103 31.11 -24.62 -9.66
C LEU A 103 31.76 -25.94 -9.24
N ALA A 104 32.59 -26.55 -10.12
CA ALA A 104 33.20 -27.87 -9.89
C ALA A 104 32.15 -28.92 -9.48
N LEU A 105 31.12 -29.07 -10.31
CA LEU A 105 29.98 -29.97 -10.10
C LEU A 105 29.89 -31.06 -11.19
N LEU A 106 31.02 -31.41 -11.82
CA LEU A 106 31.08 -32.26 -13.01
C LEU A 106 30.32 -33.60 -12.85
N ASP A 107 30.44 -34.24 -11.69
CA ASP A 107 29.79 -35.54 -11.42
C ASP A 107 28.37 -35.42 -10.84
N THR A 108 27.88 -34.19 -10.62
CA THR A 108 26.57 -33.95 -10.01
C THR A 108 25.49 -33.86 -11.07
N ASN A 109 24.43 -34.64 -10.93
CA ASN A 109 23.24 -34.48 -11.75
C ASN A 109 22.38 -33.32 -11.21
N LEU A 110 22.33 -32.22 -11.95
CA LEU A 110 21.61 -31.01 -11.53
C LEU A 110 20.09 -31.12 -11.69
N GLN A 111 19.58 -32.11 -12.44
CA GLN A 111 18.13 -32.33 -12.61
C GLN A 111 17.37 -31.05 -13.00
N ILE A 112 17.90 -30.31 -13.99
CA ILE A 112 17.26 -29.09 -14.51
C ILE A 112 16.06 -29.51 -15.36
N GLN A 113 14.86 -29.12 -14.94
CA GLN A 113 13.64 -29.44 -15.68
C GLN A 113 13.43 -28.47 -16.84
N ARG A 114 13.68 -27.18 -16.62
CA ARG A 114 13.50 -26.12 -17.63
C ARG A 114 14.51 -25.00 -17.42
N ALA A 115 15.07 -24.49 -18.51
CA ALA A 115 15.80 -23.24 -18.53
C ALA A 115 15.36 -22.40 -19.72
N HIS A 116 15.16 -21.09 -19.51
CA HIS A 116 14.79 -20.17 -20.58
C HIS A 116 15.16 -18.73 -20.23
N ARG A 117 15.36 -17.89 -21.25
CA ARG A 117 15.46 -16.44 -21.08
C ARG A 117 14.12 -15.89 -20.60
N ALA A 118 14.16 -14.90 -19.71
CA ALA A 118 12.96 -14.16 -19.31
C ALA A 118 12.21 -13.63 -20.54
N LEU A 119 10.88 -13.77 -20.54
CA LEU A 119 10.00 -13.39 -21.66
C LEU A 119 9.82 -11.87 -21.82
N ALA A 120 10.62 -11.06 -21.13
CA ALA A 120 10.61 -9.61 -21.26
C ALA A 120 11.01 -9.17 -22.68
N ARG A 121 10.57 -7.95 -23.06
CA ARG A 121 10.98 -7.30 -24.31
C ARG A 121 12.49 -7.30 -24.46
N LYS A 122 12.96 -7.43 -25.70
CA LYS A 122 14.39 -7.44 -25.98
C LYS A 122 14.99 -6.09 -25.52
N PRO A 123 16.04 -6.10 -24.67
CA PRO A 123 16.70 -4.88 -24.24
C PRO A 123 17.36 -4.16 -25.42
N GLU A 124 17.53 -2.85 -25.29
CA GLU A 124 18.29 -2.02 -26.23
C GLU A 124 19.77 -2.46 -26.28
N LYS A 125 20.51 -2.05 -27.33
CA LYS A 125 21.91 -2.49 -27.57
C LYS A 125 22.85 -2.30 -26.37
N ASN A 126 22.62 -1.28 -25.53
CA ASN A 126 23.46 -0.97 -24.37
C ASN A 126 22.85 -1.39 -23.02
N ALA A 127 21.66 -1.99 -23.02
CA ALA A 127 21.01 -2.44 -21.80
C ALA A 127 21.50 -3.85 -21.38
N PRO A 128 21.40 -4.19 -20.08
CA PRO A 128 21.79 -5.51 -19.59
C PRO A 128 21.05 -6.64 -20.32
N PRO A 129 21.70 -7.79 -20.57
CA PRO A 129 21.04 -8.92 -21.21
C PRO A 129 19.92 -9.48 -20.33
N ARG A 130 18.89 -10.07 -20.95
CA ARG A 130 17.79 -10.72 -20.22
C ARG A 130 18.33 -11.84 -19.35
N SER A 131 17.83 -11.92 -18.12
CA SER A 131 18.16 -13.00 -17.20
C SER A 131 17.66 -14.36 -17.72
N ILE A 132 18.29 -15.42 -17.27
CA ILE A 132 17.86 -16.80 -17.52
C ILE A 132 17.18 -17.30 -16.26
N ALA A 133 15.95 -17.81 -16.39
CA ALA A 133 15.23 -18.50 -15.33
C ALA A 133 15.51 -20.01 -15.47
N VAL A 134 15.89 -20.65 -14.38
CA VAL A 134 16.27 -22.07 -14.31
C VAL A 134 15.42 -22.72 -13.23
N ASN A 135 14.68 -23.76 -13.59
CA ASN A 135 13.85 -24.55 -12.68
C ASN A 135 14.49 -25.92 -12.46
N PHE A 136 14.76 -26.23 -11.19
CA PHE A 136 15.33 -27.50 -10.75
C PHE A 136 14.22 -28.44 -10.27
N LEU A 137 14.46 -29.74 -10.38
CA LEU A 137 13.54 -30.75 -9.82
C LEU A 137 13.48 -30.66 -8.29
N GLU A 138 14.64 -30.51 -7.64
CA GLU A 138 14.77 -30.50 -6.19
C GLU A 138 15.27 -29.16 -5.64
N PHE A 139 14.63 -28.71 -4.56
CA PHE A 139 15.00 -27.49 -3.84
C PHE A 139 16.43 -27.54 -3.30
N THR A 140 16.84 -28.68 -2.76
CA THR A 140 18.17 -28.95 -2.18
C THR A 140 19.28 -28.74 -3.19
N THR A 141 19.11 -29.25 -4.40
CA THR A 141 20.06 -29.08 -5.52
C THR A 141 20.20 -27.62 -5.89
N LYS A 142 19.08 -26.90 -6.02
CA LYS A 142 19.08 -25.46 -6.31
C LYS A 142 19.79 -24.65 -5.21
N GLU A 143 19.53 -24.92 -3.94
CA GLU A 143 20.20 -24.23 -2.81
C GLU A 143 21.72 -24.51 -2.79
N MET A 144 22.12 -25.76 -3.05
CA MET A 144 23.53 -26.14 -3.12
C MET A 144 24.25 -25.38 -4.24
N VAL A 145 23.65 -25.31 -5.43
CA VAL A 145 24.17 -24.55 -6.58
C VAL A 145 24.29 -23.07 -6.23
N LEU A 146 23.26 -22.45 -5.64
CA LEU A 146 23.29 -21.05 -5.26
C LEU A 146 24.38 -20.72 -4.25
N ARG A 147 24.54 -21.55 -3.21
CA ARG A 147 25.59 -21.37 -2.20
C ARG A 147 26.98 -21.38 -2.85
N LYS A 148 27.28 -22.38 -3.67
CA LYS A 148 28.55 -22.45 -4.41
C LYS A 148 28.75 -21.25 -5.33
N ALA A 149 27.68 -20.81 -6.01
CA ALA A 149 27.74 -19.67 -6.91
C ALA A 149 27.97 -18.32 -6.18
N TRP A 150 27.55 -18.18 -4.92
CA TRP A 150 27.80 -16.99 -4.13
C TRP A 150 29.21 -16.93 -3.53
N GLU A 151 29.87 -18.08 -3.35
CA GLU A 151 31.25 -18.15 -2.86
C GLU A 151 32.28 -17.71 -3.93
N LYS A 152 31.97 -17.93 -5.21
CA LYS A 152 32.88 -17.65 -6.34
C LYS A 152 32.44 -16.42 -7.14
N LYS A 153 33.41 -15.63 -7.60
CA LYS A 153 33.18 -14.63 -8.65
C LYS A 153 33.32 -15.30 -10.01
N ILE A 154 32.21 -15.49 -10.72
CA ILE A 154 32.19 -16.08 -12.06
C ILE A 154 32.17 -14.97 -13.11
N LEU A 155 33.08 -15.04 -14.07
CA LEU A 155 33.19 -14.10 -15.18
C LEU A 155 33.01 -14.84 -16.51
N MET A 156 32.18 -14.28 -17.39
CA MET A 156 31.99 -14.76 -18.75
C MET A 156 32.25 -13.58 -19.70
N GLU A 157 33.26 -13.70 -20.56
CA GLU A 157 33.67 -12.62 -21.49
C GLU A 157 33.92 -11.27 -20.80
N GLY A 158 34.57 -11.30 -19.64
CA GLY A 158 34.84 -10.11 -18.83
C GLY A 158 33.61 -9.55 -18.09
N ARG A 159 32.41 -10.11 -18.27
CA ARG A 159 31.20 -9.73 -17.55
C ARG A 159 30.96 -10.64 -16.35
N ARG A 160 30.63 -10.06 -15.21
CA ARG A 160 30.30 -10.82 -14.00
C ARG A 160 28.93 -11.44 -14.10
N LEU A 161 28.86 -12.77 -13.92
CA LEU A 161 27.61 -13.47 -13.73
C LEU A 161 27.13 -13.30 -12.29
N SER A 162 25.84 -13.04 -12.12
CA SER A 162 25.20 -12.98 -10.80
C SER A 162 24.09 -14.00 -10.72
N PHE A 163 23.99 -14.67 -9.57
CA PHE A 163 23.02 -15.73 -9.30
C PHE A 163 22.18 -15.27 -8.11
N ASP A 164 20.86 -15.40 -8.21
CA ASP A 164 19.94 -15.16 -7.09
C ASP A 164 18.76 -16.13 -7.19
N HIS A 165 17.95 -16.21 -6.15
CA HIS A 165 16.67 -16.90 -6.23
C HIS A 165 15.74 -16.18 -7.24
N ASP A 166 14.84 -16.93 -7.85
CA ASP A 166 13.75 -16.32 -8.62
C ASP A 166 12.64 -15.95 -7.62
N TYR A 167 12.43 -14.65 -7.41
CA TYR A 167 11.46 -14.13 -6.46
C TYR A 167 10.19 -13.65 -7.17
N ALA A 168 9.05 -13.75 -6.47
CA ALA A 168 7.80 -13.13 -6.88
C ALA A 168 7.96 -11.61 -7.07
N THR A 169 7.15 -11.02 -7.94
CA THR A 169 7.31 -9.61 -8.36
C THR A 169 7.29 -8.65 -7.17
N GLU A 170 6.37 -8.85 -6.23
CA GLU A 170 6.27 -8.01 -5.03
C GLU A 170 7.53 -8.10 -4.15
N VAL A 171 8.09 -9.30 -3.99
CA VAL A 171 9.35 -9.50 -3.24
C VAL A 171 10.51 -8.80 -3.95
N VAL A 172 10.57 -8.86 -5.28
CA VAL A 172 11.59 -8.14 -6.07
C VAL A 172 11.47 -6.62 -5.86
N LEU A 173 10.26 -6.07 -5.83
CA LEU A 173 10.02 -4.65 -5.58
C LEU A 173 10.50 -4.23 -4.18
N LYS A 174 10.12 -4.98 -3.14
CA LYS A 174 10.61 -4.74 -1.76
C LYS A 174 12.13 -4.82 -1.69
N ARG A 175 12.74 -5.82 -2.33
CA ARG A 175 14.20 -5.98 -2.40
C ARG A 175 14.89 -4.81 -3.12
N LYS A 176 14.25 -4.24 -4.15
CA LYS A 176 14.74 -3.08 -4.89
C LYS A 176 14.74 -1.82 -4.03
N ALA A 177 13.76 -1.66 -3.12
CA ALA A 177 13.73 -0.53 -2.19
C ALA A 177 14.95 -0.49 -1.26
N TYR A 178 15.60 -1.63 -1.00
CA TYR A 178 16.83 -1.69 -0.19
C TYR A 178 18.12 -1.29 -0.95
N VAL A 179 18.09 -1.00 -2.26
CA VAL A 179 19.33 -0.76 -3.03
C VAL A 179 20.16 0.39 -2.46
N GLY A 180 19.53 1.52 -2.11
CA GLY A 180 20.21 2.66 -1.48
C GLY A 180 20.80 2.32 -0.11
N ILE A 181 20.06 1.54 0.68
CA ILE A 181 20.49 1.06 2.01
C ILE A 181 21.69 0.12 1.89
N LYS A 182 21.64 -0.85 0.96
CA LYS A 182 22.74 -1.80 0.71
C LYS A 182 24.03 -1.10 0.31
N ARG A 183 23.92 -0.02 -0.49
CA ARG A 183 25.07 0.80 -0.88
C ARG A 183 25.76 1.40 0.34
N VAL A 184 25.00 2.05 1.23
CA VAL A 184 25.54 2.67 2.44
C VAL A 184 26.11 1.64 3.42
N LEU A 185 25.42 0.52 3.63
CA LEU A 185 25.93 -0.56 4.49
C LEU A 185 27.26 -1.12 3.96
N LYS A 186 27.38 -1.28 2.64
CA LYS A 186 28.63 -1.75 2.00
C LYS A 186 29.76 -0.73 2.10
N GLU A 187 29.47 0.57 1.95
CA GLU A 187 30.45 1.64 2.12
C GLU A 187 31.00 1.72 3.55
N LYS A 188 30.19 1.31 4.53
CA LYS A 188 30.53 1.30 5.95
C LYS A 188 31.02 -0.06 6.46
N ASP A 189 31.21 -1.01 5.56
CA ASP A 189 31.63 -2.40 5.85
C ASP A 189 30.76 -3.12 6.90
N ILE A 190 29.47 -2.78 6.95
CA ILE A 190 28.50 -3.40 7.87
C ILE A 190 27.94 -4.65 7.21
N ARG A 191 28.04 -5.79 7.91
CA ARG A 191 27.49 -7.06 7.42
C ARG A 191 25.97 -7.01 7.39
N PHE A 192 25.38 -7.42 6.28
CA PHE A 192 23.93 -7.54 6.12
C PHE A 192 23.55 -8.77 5.30
N GLN A 193 22.29 -9.18 5.45
CA GLN A 193 21.63 -10.23 4.69
C GLN A 193 20.25 -9.73 4.25
N THR A 194 19.73 -10.23 3.14
CA THR A 194 18.34 -9.94 2.74
C THR A 194 17.57 -11.26 2.60
N PRO A 195 17.13 -11.88 3.71
CA PRO A 195 16.30 -13.08 3.66
C PRO A 195 14.93 -12.73 3.07
N LEU A 196 14.59 -13.34 1.93
CA LEU A 196 13.33 -13.10 1.21
C LEU A 196 13.11 -11.60 0.94
N ASP A 197 12.16 -10.97 1.65
CA ASP A 197 11.77 -9.57 1.51
C ASP A 197 12.20 -8.68 2.68
N ARG A 198 12.91 -9.22 3.69
CA ARG A 198 13.36 -8.48 4.87
C ARG A 198 14.84 -8.18 4.81
N MET A 199 15.27 -7.14 5.52
CA MET A 199 16.68 -6.81 5.67
C MET A 199 17.16 -7.15 7.07
N ARG A 200 18.23 -7.95 7.17
CA ARG A 200 18.91 -8.24 8.43
C ARG A 200 20.25 -7.53 8.44
N ILE A 201 20.49 -6.69 9.45
CA ILE A 201 21.73 -5.93 9.61
C ILE A 201 22.40 -6.40 10.91
N HIS A 202 23.70 -6.69 10.82
CA HIS A 202 24.52 -7.09 11.95
C HIS A 202 25.23 -5.86 12.51
N TRP A 203 24.67 -5.29 13.58
CA TRP A 203 25.27 -4.17 14.29
C TRP A 203 26.22 -4.67 15.38
N ASP A 204 27.05 -3.76 15.90
CA ASP A 204 27.90 -4.02 17.07
C ASP A 204 27.07 -4.39 18.31
N SER A 205 25.86 -3.82 18.42
CA SER A 205 24.90 -4.11 19.49
C SER A 205 24.12 -5.42 19.30
N GLY A 206 24.36 -6.15 18.20
CA GLY A 206 23.63 -7.36 17.84
C GLY A 206 22.91 -7.28 16.50
N THR A 207 22.33 -8.41 16.09
CA THR A 207 21.68 -8.55 14.79
C THR A 207 20.22 -8.12 14.88
N ARG A 208 19.78 -7.23 13.97
CA ARG A 208 18.37 -6.78 13.89
C ARG A 208 17.81 -7.00 12.50
N THR A 209 16.55 -7.44 12.44
CA THR A 209 15.81 -7.63 11.17
C THR A 209 14.74 -6.55 11.04
N TYR A 210 14.60 -6.00 9.84
CA TYR A 210 13.67 -4.93 9.48
C TYR A 210 12.71 -5.46 8.42
N ASP A 211 11.41 -5.26 8.64
CA ASP A 211 10.36 -5.76 7.76
C ASP A 211 10.16 -4.86 6.52
N SER A 212 10.62 -3.61 6.56
CA SER A 212 10.53 -2.68 5.43
C SER A 212 11.84 -1.93 5.17
N ALA A 213 11.98 -1.38 3.96
CA ALA A 213 13.09 -0.49 3.61
C ALA A 213 13.01 0.84 4.36
N GLN A 214 11.80 1.31 4.65
CA GLN A 214 11.59 2.53 5.44
C GLN A 214 12.14 2.37 6.86
N ASP A 215 11.82 1.28 7.56
CA ASP A 215 12.29 1.04 8.93
C ASP A 215 13.81 0.95 8.99
N ALA A 216 14.41 0.24 8.03
CA ALA A 216 15.85 0.13 7.91
C ALA A 216 16.52 1.49 7.62
N ALA A 217 15.94 2.31 6.73
CA ALA A 217 16.45 3.65 6.41
C ALA A 217 16.33 4.61 7.61
N GLN A 218 15.21 4.56 8.35
CA GLN A 218 15.02 5.37 9.55
C GLN A 218 16.03 5.01 10.64
N GLU A 219 16.30 3.73 10.87
CA GLU A 219 17.32 3.31 11.83
C GLU A 219 18.71 3.80 11.39
N LEU A 220 19.05 3.68 10.11
CA LEU A 220 20.31 4.19 9.57
C LEU A 220 20.46 5.70 9.80
N ARG A 221 19.41 6.49 9.56
CA ARG A 221 19.41 7.92 9.87
C ARG A 221 19.59 8.21 11.36
N ARG A 222 18.89 7.47 12.23
CA ARG A 222 19.05 7.59 13.69
C ARG A 222 20.48 7.32 14.14
N ARG A 223 21.18 6.43 13.45
CA ARG A 223 22.61 6.10 13.69
C ARG A 223 23.59 7.04 12.97
N GLY A 224 23.09 8.11 12.34
CA GLY A 224 23.93 9.14 11.71
C GLY A 224 24.34 8.86 10.26
N PHE A 225 23.77 7.84 9.61
CA PHE A 225 24.05 7.57 8.21
C PHE A 225 23.11 8.37 7.28
N SER A 226 23.67 8.92 6.20
CA SER A 226 22.89 9.59 5.16
C SER A 226 22.27 8.55 4.22
N VAL A 227 20.95 8.36 4.33
CA VAL A 227 20.17 7.46 3.48
C VAL A 227 18.88 8.15 3.07
N GLU A 228 18.52 8.07 1.79
CA GLU A 228 17.19 8.44 1.32
C GLU A 228 16.16 7.44 1.84
N ILE A 229 15.09 7.94 2.47
CA ILE A 229 13.99 7.08 2.91
C ILE A 229 13.15 6.79 1.66
N PRO A 230 13.01 5.52 1.25
CA PRO A 230 12.10 5.17 0.16
C PRO A 230 10.68 5.57 0.54
N ASP A 231 9.92 6.17 -0.39
CA ASP A 231 8.53 6.53 -0.15
C ASP A 231 7.71 5.29 0.20
N ARG A 232 6.96 5.36 1.31
CA ARG A 232 6.03 4.32 1.79
C ARG A 232 5.05 3.93 0.67
N ASN A 233 4.63 4.90 -0.12
CA ASN A 233 3.64 4.74 -1.19
C ASN A 233 4.21 4.09 -2.47
N ALA A 234 5.53 4.07 -2.64
CA ALA A 234 6.15 3.50 -3.85
C ALA A 234 6.26 1.96 -3.79
N SER A 235 6.15 1.36 -2.60
CA SER A 235 6.25 -0.09 -2.40
C SER A 235 4.98 -0.72 -1.82
N GLU A 236 4.11 0.04 -1.14
CA GLU A 236 2.79 -0.41 -0.73
C GLU A 236 1.76 0.11 -1.74
N LEU A 237 1.13 -0.80 -2.47
CA LEU A 237 0.25 -0.46 -3.58
C LEU A 237 -0.99 0.38 -3.24
N TYR A 238 -1.31 0.72 -1.97
CA TYR A 238 -2.59 1.39 -1.64
C TYR A 238 -2.55 2.32 -0.40
N PRO A 239 -2.18 3.60 -0.56
CA PRO A 239 -2.36 4.66 0.45
C PRO A 239 -3.84 5.07 0.64
N GLU A 240 -4.72 4.66 -0.27
CA GLU A 240 -6.13 5.06 -0.31
C GLU A 240 -6.97 4.51 0.83
N MET A 241 -6.65 3.33 1.38
CA MET A 241 -7.35 2.78 2.54
C MET A 241 -7.21 3.68 3.78
N GLU A 242 -6.00 4.22 4.01
CA GLU A 242 -5.71 5.09 5.15
C GLU A 242 -6.42 6.45 4.98
N ARG A 243 -6.51 6.95 3.73
CA ARG A 243 -7.30 8.13 3.38
C ARG A 243 -8.79 7.91 3.58
N LEU A 244 -9.34 6.76 3.18
CA LEU A 244 -10.74 6.40 3.38
C LEU A 244 -11.11 6.33 4.87
N HIS A 245 -10.22 5.77 5.70
CA HIS A 245 -10.36 5.78 7.15
C HIS A 245 -10.33 7.19 7.75
N GLN A 246 -9.52 8.10 7.19
CA GLN A 246 -9.49 9.51 7.60
C GLN A 246 -10.73 10.29 7.13
N THR A 247 -11.33 9.93 5.99
CA THR A 247 -12.58 10.56 5.52
C THR A 247 -13.84 10.09 6.26
N LYS A 248 -13.73 9.07 7.13
CA LYS A 248 -14.80 8.65 8.07
C LYS A 248 -15.06 9.63 9.22
N THR A 249 -14.60 10.87 9.14
CA THR A 249 -14.84 11.91 10.15
C THR A 249 -16.26 12.46 10.13
N TRP A 250 -17.07 12.16 9.11
CA TRP A 250 -18.50 12.46 9.12
C TRP A 250 -19.22 11.49 10.06
N GLN A 251 -19.37 11.91 11.32
CA GLN A 251 -20.25 11.28 12.28
C GLN A 251 -21.61 11.99 12.21
N ARG A 252 -22.68 11.21 12.09
CA ARG A 252 -24.05 11.72 12.20
C ARG A 252 -24.19 12.51 13.50
N VAL A 253 -24.57 13.77 13.43
CA VAL A 253 -24.82 14.61 14.61
C VAL A 253 -26.08 14.07 15.29
N GLY A 254 -25.91 13.10 16.19
CA GLY A 254 -27.00 12.42 16.88
C GLY A 254 -26.53 11.21 17.69
N GLU A 255 -25.48 10.52 17.24
CA GLU A 255 -24.84 9.45 18.01
C GLU A 255 -23.76 9.99 18.97
N ARG A 256 -24.14 10.94 19.83
CA ARG A 256 -23.40 11.09 21.09
C ARG A 256 -23.96 10.07 22.07
N SER A 257 -23.12 9.11 22.42
CA SER A 257 -23.19 8.21 23.58
C SER A 257 -24.08 8.74 24.70
N ALA A 258 -24.88 7.84 25.28
CA ALA A 258 -25.90 8.01 26.31
C ALA A 258 -25.47 8.72 27.62
N GLY A 259 -24.97 9.96 27.52
CA GLY A 259 -24.64 10.87 28.61
C GLY A 259 -25.14 12.30 28.38
N GLY A 260 -25.91 12.56 27.31
CA GLY A 260 -26.40 13.89 26.92
C GLY A 260 -27.66 14.37 27.65
N THR A 261 -28.20 13.60 28.60
CA THR A 261 -29.44 13.95 29.32
C THR A 261 -29.30 15.20 30.19
N GLU A 262 -28.09 15.51 30.69
CA GLU A 262 -27.86 16.73 31.48
C GLU A 262 -27.83 18.00 30.63
N THR A 263 -27.30 17.95 29.40
CA THR A 263 -27.14 19.15 28.57
C THR A 263 -28.47 19.60 27.96
N ALA A 264 -29.31 18.65 27.53
CA ALA A 264 -30.66 18.93 27.04
C ALA A 264 -31.58 19.47 28.16
N SER A 265 -31.47 18.92 29.37
CA SER A 265 -32.20 19.41 30.55
C SER A 265 -31.80 20.83 30.95
N ARG A 266 -30.51 21.17 30.80
CA ARG A 266 -29.99 22.52 31.09
C ARG A 266 -30.44 23.58 30.07
N VAL A 267 -30.57 23.21 28.81
CA VAL A 267 -31.07 24.11 27.75
C VAL A 267 -32.59 24.33 27.90
N SER A 268 -33.35 23.28 28.20
CA SER A 268 -34.79 23.38 28.44
C SER A 268 -35.14 24.24 29.66
N LYS A 269 -34.38 24.10 30.77
CA LYS A 269 -34.52 24.99 31.95
C LYS A 269 -34.20 26.45 31.65
N LYS A 270 -33.17 26.73 30.84
CA LYS A 270 -32.85 28.11 30.43
C LYS A 270 -33.94 28.72 29.55
N LEU A 271 -34.55 27.95 28.65
CA LEU A 271 -35.67 28.42 27.82
C LEU A 271 -36.92 28.75 28.65
N GLN A 272 -37.24 27.94 29.66
CA GLN A 272 -38.34 28.23 30.60
C GLN A 272 -38.10 29.48 31.48
N GLU A 273 -36.84 29.87 31.69
CA GLU A 273 -36.46 31.08 32.44
C GLU A 273 -36.77 32.37 31.65
N TYR A 274 -36.83 32.29 30.31
CA TYR A 274 -37.21 33.40 29.43
C TYR A 274 -38.73 33.51 29.19
N GLU A 275 -39.51 32.49 29.51
CA GLU A 275 -40.98 32.47 29.28
C GLU A 275 -41.81 33.06 30.44
N ARG A 276 -41.19 33.61 31.50
CA ARG A 276 -41.90 34.21 32.63
C ARG A 276 -41.51 35.66 32.90
N ILE A 277 -41.87 36.55 31.98
CA ILE A 277 -42.11 37.96 32.31
C ILE A 277 -43.48 38.33 31.72
N PRO A 278 -44.57 38.35 32.52
CA PRO A 278 -45.82 38.92 32.03
C PRO A 278 -45.67 40.43 31.87
N PRO A 279 -46.37 41.05 30.91
CA PRO A 279 -46.29 42.49 30.69
C PRO A 279 -46.90 43.24 31.88
N GLU A 280 -46.17 44.23 32.41
CA GLU A 280 -46.72 45.22 33.34
C GLU A 280 -47.85 45.98 32.63
N THR A 281 -49.09 45.78 33.08
CA THR A 281 -50.24 46.61 32.72
C THR A 281 -50.19 47.91 33.54
N ASN A 282 -50.02 49.04 32.85
CA ASN A 282 -50.43 50.38 33.33
C ASN A 282 -51.95 50.52 33.28
#